data_AF-A0A929DUJ5-F1
#
_entry.id   AF-A0A929DUJ5-F1
#
_cell.length_a   1.000
_cell.length_b   1.000
_cell.length_c   1.000
_cell.angle_alpha   90.00
_cell.angle_beta   90.00
_cell.angle_gamma   90.00
#
_symmetry.space_group_name_H-M   'P 1'
#
loop_
_entity.id
_entity.type
_entity.pdbx_description
1 polymer ?
#
loop_
_entity_poly.entity_id
_entity_poly.type
_entity_poly.pdbx_seq_one_letter_code
_entity_poly.pdbx_strand_id
1 'polypeptide(L)'
;MKQASENSIAVLPFRNMSSDKENEFFCDGITEELINALTKVEGLNVIARSSAFTFKNQDIDPREVGNQLGVAFILEGSVRKSGSKVRVTAQLIKTSDCFHLFSEVYDRELKDIFEVQDDISNKIVQEFRDKVGIPESKRSLVTSSTENLEAYELYLKGRSNLSKGSLDATKAAIQY
;
A
#
# COMPACT_ATOMS: atom_id res chain seq x y z
N MET A 1 17.20 -19.63 8.35
CA MET A 1 16.58 -18.69 7.38
C MET A 1 15.08 -18.97 7.37
N LYS A 2 14.22 -17.95 7.38
CA LYS A 2 12.77 -18.15 7.25
C LYS A 2 12.49 -18.55 5.79
N GLN A 3 11.81 -19.67 5.57
CA GLN A 3 11.37 -20.05 4.23
C GLN A 3 10.29 -19.05 3.77
N ALA A 4 10.45 -18.46 2.59
CA ALA A 4 9.46 -17.55 2.03
C ALA A 4 8.18 -18.31 1.67
N SER A 5 7.03 -17.78 2.09
CA SER A 5 5.73 -18.29 1.62
C SER A 5 5.54 -17.89 0.16
N GLU A 6 5.19 -18.82 -0.74
CA GLU A 6 5.17 -18.57 -2.19
C GLU A 6 4.28 -17.38 -2.60
N ASN A 7 3.15 -17.17 -1.89
CA ASN A 7 2.27 -16.02 -2.08
C ASN A 7 2.38 -15.08 -0.89
N SER A 8 3.53 -14.41 -0.76
CA SER A 8 3.73 -13.44 0.32
C SER A 8 4.49 -12.20 -0.11
N ILE A 9 4.08 -11.06 0.44
CA ILE A 9 4.58 -9.74 0.07
C ILE A 9 4.86 -8.87 1.30
N ALA A 10 5.93 -8.09 1.22
CA ALA A 10 6.14 -6.92 2.07
C ALA A 10 6.03 -5.65 1.23
N VAL A 11 5.31 -4.65 1.74
CA VAL A 11 5.30 -3.30 1.15
C VAL A 11 6.24 -2.43 1.99
N LEU A 12 7.36 -2.03 1.41
CA LEU A 12 8.32 -1.17 2.08
C LEU A 12 7.85 0.29 2.06
N PRO A 13 8.23 1.10 3.07
CA PRO A 13 7.94 2.53 3.07
C PRO A 13 8.41 3.21 1.79
N PHE A 14 7.46 3.82 1.06
CA PHE A 14 7.79 4.56 -0.15
C PHE A 14 8.70 5.73 0.20
N ARG A 15 9.74 5.93 -0.61
CA ARG A 15 10.73 6.98 -0.38
C ARG A 15 10.19 8.35 -0.80
N ASN A 16 10.32 9.35 0.05
CA ASN A 16 10.11 10.73 -0.36
C ASN A 16 11.28 11.22 -1.23
N MET A 17 11.01 11.47 -2.51
CA MET A 17 11.95 12.06 -3.48
C MET A 17 11.63 13.54 -3.76
N SER A 18 10.87 14.18 -2.88
CA SER A 18 10.58 15.61 -2.88
C SER A 18 11.57 16.35 -1.99
N SER A 19 11.76 17.65 -2.22
CA SER A 19 12.61 18.49 -1.35
C SER A 19 11.97 18.76 0.01
N ASP A 20 10.65 18.71 0.06
CA ASP A 20 9.86 19.01 1.25
C ASP A 20 9.58 17.74 2.06
N LYS A 21 10.10 17.74 3.30
CA LYS A 21 9.98 16.65 4.28
C LYS A 21 8.56 16.48 4.81
N GLU A 22 7.71 17.50 4.71
CA GLU A 22 6.31 17.34 5.08
C GLU A 22 5.66 16.26 4.21
N ASN A 23 6.10 16.03 2.97
CA ASN A 23 5.53 14.98 2.12
C ASN A 23 5.79 13.53 2.59
N GLU A 24 6.54 13.33 3.67
CA GLU A 24 6.79 12.01 4.26
C GLU A 24 5.48 11.33 4.70
N PHE A 25 4.52 12.08 5.28
CA PHE A 25 3.23 11.53 5.69
C PHE A 25 2.44 10.98 4.48
N PHE A 26 2.60 11.60 3.31
CA PHE A 26 1.91 11.17 2.10
C PHE A 26 2.50 9.87 1.55
N CYS A 27 3.83 9.73 1.63
CA CYS A 27 4.53 8.49 1.27
C CYS A 27 4.13 7.33 2.19
N ASP A 28 4.06 7.60 3.49
CA ASP A 28 3.58 6.62 4.49
C ASP A 28 2.12 6.26 4.24
N GLY A 29 1.27 7.24 3.90
CA GLY A 29 -0.14 7.01 3.54
C GLY A 29 -0.32 6.11 2.32
N ILE A 30 0.46 6.32 1.24
CA ILE A 30 0.47 5.44 0.06
C ILE A 30 0.89 4.01 0.46
N THR A 31 1.92 3.89 1.30
CA THR A 31 2.41 2.59 1.79
C THR A 31 1.32 1.86 2.58
N GLU A 32 0.63 2.57 3.47
CA GLU A 32 -0.46 2.02 4.26
C GLU A 32 -1.64 1.57 3.41
N GLU A 33 -2.04 2.38 2.43
CA GLU A 33 -3.17 2.02 1.57
C GLU A 33 -2.84 0.82 0.68
N LEU A 34 -1.60 0.69 0.20
CA LEU A 34 -1.13 -0.50 -0.51
C LEU A 34 -1.17 -1.76 0.37
N ILE A 35 -0.74 -1.67 1.63
CA ILE A 35 -0.85 -2.79 2.58
C ILE A 35 -2.33 -3.17 2.77
N ASN A 36 -3.20 -2.18 2.98
CA ASN A 36 -4.65 -2.39 3.16
C ASN A 36 -5.32 -2.99 1.91
N ALA A 37 -4.90 -2.59 0.71
CA ALA A 37 -5.44 -3.11 -0.54
C ALA A 37 -4.94 -4.54 -0.81
N LEU A 38 -3.65 -4.81 -0.60
CA LEU A 38 -3.06 -6.14 -0.79
C LEU A 38 -3.58 -7.17 0.22
N THR A 39 -3.89 -6.78 1.46
CA THR A 39 -4.45 -7.71 2.46
C THR A 39 -5.84 -8.23 2.08
N LYS A 40 -6.55 -7.56 1.16
CA LYS A 40 -7.83 -8.02 0.62
C LYS A 40 -7.67 -9.03 -0.53
N VAL A 41 -6.45 -9.28 -0.99
CA VAL A 41 -6.18 -10.27 -2.03
C VAL A 41 -6.23 -11.66 -1.41
N GLU A 42 -7.24 -12.45 -1.81
CA GLU A 42 -7.41 -13.81 -1.31
C GLU A 42 -6.18 -14.67 -1.66
N GLY A 43 -5.67 -15.41 -0.67
CA GLY A 43 -4.48 -16.26 -0.84
C GLY A 43 -3.13 -15.53 -0.80
N LEU A 44 -3.12 -14.21 -0.53
CA LEU A 44 -1.90 -13.42 -0.36
C LEU A 44 -1.60 -13.17 1.13
N ASN A 45 -0.40 -13.54 1.57
CA ASN A 45 0.10 -13.18 2.89
C ASN A 45 0.82 -11.83 2.83
N VAL A 46 0.35 -10.84 3.57
CA VAL A 46 0.97 -9.51 3.63
C VAL A 46 1.67 -9.31 4.96
N ILE A 47 2.93 -8.88 4.94
CA ILE A 47 3.67 -8.57 6.16
C ILE A 47 3.05 -7.38 6.88
N ALA A 48 2.99 -7.49 8.21
CA ALA A 48 2.49 -6.42 9.06
C ALA A 48 3.28 -5.12 8.85
N ARG A 49 2.56 -4.00 8.80
CA ARG A 49 3.13 -2.64 8.64
C ARG A 49 4.30 -2.40 9.59
N SER A 50 4.16 -2.71 10.88
CA SER A 50 5.20 -2.47 11.88
C SER A 50 6.51 -3.19 11.57
N SER A 51 6.44 -4.38 10.96
CA SER A 51 7.61 -5.15 10.54
C SER A 51 8.22 -4.62 9.24
N ALA A 52 7.42 -4.15 8.28
CA ALA A 52 7.95 -3.56 7.06
C ALA A 52 8.60 -2.18 7.30
N PHE A 53 8.02 -1.39 8.22
CA PHE A 53 8.50 -0.05 8.54
C PHE A 53 9.83 -0.04 9.29
N THR A 54 10.33 -1.18 9.81
CA THR A 54 11.68 -1.24 10.38
C THR A 54 12.76 -0.94 9.34
N PHE A 55 12.48 -1.17 8.05
CA PHE A 55 13.40 -0.91 6.94
C PHE A 55 13.30 0.52 6.38
N LYS A 56 12.50 1.40 6.99
CA LYS A 56 12.38 2.79 6.56
C LYS A 56 13.75 3.47 6.55
N ASN A 57 14.05 4.21 5.48
CA ASN A 57 15.31 4.92 5.27
C ASN A 57 16.57 4.04 5.27
N GLN A 58 16.43 2.75 4.97
CA GLN A 58 17.56 1.84 4.79
C GLN A 58 17.73 1.53 3.31
N ASP A 59 18.95 1.68 2.79
CA ASP A 59 19.33 1.16 1.48
C ASP A 59 19.83 -0.30 1.68
N ILE A 60 18.88 -1.23 1.80
CA ILE A 60 19.12 -2.66 2.06
C ILE A 60 18.75 -3.50 0.84
N ASP A 61 19.47 -4.60 0.61
CA ASP A 61 19.20 -5.52 -0.49
C ASP A 61 17.81 -6.19 -0.33
N PRO A 62 16.94 -6.18 -1.36
CA PRO A 62 15.64 -6.85 -1.31
C PRO A 62 15.71 -8.34 -0.96
N ARG A 63 16.80 -9.05 -1.30
CA ARG A 63 17.03 -10.45 -0.85
C ARG A 63 17.12 -10.54 0.67
N GLU A 64 17.84 -9.62 1.29
CA GLU A 64 18.03 -9.62 2.74
C GLU A 64 16.73 -9.30 3.46
N VAL A 65 15.98 -8.31 2.98
CA VAL A 65 14.64 -7.98 3.50
C VAL A 65 13.70 -9.18 3.35
N GLY A 66 13.68 -9.81 2.18
CA GLY A 66 12.88 -11.00 1.90
C GLY A 66 13.20 -12.15 2.84
N ASN A 67 14.49 -12.38 3.12
CA ASN A 67 14.97 -13.41 4.04
C ASN A 67 14.60 -13.12 5.51
N GLN A 68 14.67 -11.86 5.95
CA GLN A 68 14.33 -11.47 7.32
C GLN A 68 12.82 -11.56 7.58
N LEU A 69 12.02 -11.11 6.62
CA LEU A 69 10.56 -11.11 6.73
C LEU A 69 9.93 -12.46 6.37
N GLY A 70 10.60 -13.26 5.54
CA GLY A 70 10.08 -14.52 5.01
C GLY A 70 9.07 -14.30 3.88
N VAL A 71 9.35 -13.35 2.98
CA VAL A 71 8.46 -13.02 1.85
C VAL A 71 9.04 -13.35 0.48
N ALA A 72 8.17 -13.72 -0.46
CA ALA A 72 8.53 -14.00 -1.85
C ALA A 72 8.65 -12.71 -2.70
N PHE A 73 7.91 -11.67 -2.33
CA PHE A 73 7.86 -10.41 -3.07
C PHE A 73 8.08 -9.20 -2.17
N ILE A 74 8.71 -8.17 -2.73
CA ILE A 74 8.82 -6.84 -2.15
C ILE A 74 8.18 -5.86 -3.11
N LEU A 75 7.27 -5.03 -2.59
CA LEU A 75 6.78 -3.84 -3.25
C LEU A 75 7.45 -2.63 -2.61
N GLU A 76 8.19 -1.88 -3.41
CA GLU A 76 8.86 -0.65 -2.99
C GLU A 76 8.62 0.46 -4.01
N GLY A 77 9.02 1.68 -3.65
CA GLY A 77 8.79 2.80 -4.54
C GLY A 77 9.20 4.14 -3.98
N SER A 78 8.82 5.16 -4.72
CA SER A 78 9.09 6.54 -4.38
C SER A 78 7.95 7.45 -4.76
N VAL A 79 7.85 8.57 -4.05
CA VAL A 79 6.89 9.62 -4.32
C VAL A 79 7.64 10.93 -4.49
N ARG A 80 7.34 11.64 -5.58
CA ARG A 80 7.81 13.00 -5.81
C ARG A 80 6.62 13.92 -6.01
N LYS A 81 6.52 14.95 -5.19
CA LYS A 81 5.50 15.98 -5.27
C LYS A 81 6.11 17.32 -5.68
N SER A 82 5.45 18.03 -6.58
CA SER A 82 5.82 19.37 -7.03
C SER A 82 4.55 20.18 -7.28
N GLY A 83 4.25 21.12 -6.38
CA GLY A 83 2.97 21.84 -6.38
C GLY A 83 1.80 20.87 -6.26
N SER A 84 0.87 20.94 -7.22
CA SER A 84 -0.27 20.03 -7.32
C SER A 84 0.02 18.74 -8.09
N LYS A 85 1.26 18.46 -8.50
CA LYS A 85 1.58 17.23 -9.25
C LYS A 85 2.28 16.22 -8.34
N VAL A 86 1.88 14.97 -8.44
CA VAL A 86 2.48 13.82 -7.78
C VAL A 86 2.90 12.80 -8.81
N ARG A 87 4.12 12.31 -8.68
CA ARG A 87 4.65 11.14 -9.38
C ARG A 87 4.93 10.05 -8.36
N VAL A 88 4.30 8.89 -8.52
CA VAL A 88 4.59 7.69 -7.74
C VAL A 88 5.28 6.68 -8.66
N THR A 89 6.44 6.18 -8.25
CA THR A 89 7.08 5.03 -8.89
C THR A 89 6.90 3.83 -7.99
N ALA A 90 6.41 2.71 -8.51
CA ALA A 90 6.21 1.47 -7.76
C ALA A 90 6.87 0.31 -8.48
N GLN A 91 7.54 -0.55 -7.72
CA GLN A 91 8.35 -1.64 -8.22
C GLN A 91 8.06 -2.91 -7.45
N LEU A 92 7.78 -3.99 -8.16
CA LEU A 92 7.62 -5.32 -7.58
C LEU A 92 8.86 -6.14 -7.86
N ILE A 93 9.48 -6.66 -6.80
CA ILE A 93 10.75 -7.39 -6.86
C ILE A 93 10.52 -8.79 -6.32
N LYS A 94 11.07 -9.80 -7.00
CA LYS A 94 11.10 -11.17 -6.49
C LYS A 94 12.34 -11.37 -5.63
N THR A 95 12.14 -11.80 -4.38
CA THR A 95 13.22 -11.85 -3.37
C THR A 95 14.24 -12.96 -3.63
N SER A 96 13.90 -13.98 -4.43
CA SER A 96 14.80 -15.11 -4.71
C SER A 96 15.96 -14.74 -5.63
N ASP A 97 15.75 -13.80 -6.55
CA ASP A 97 16.70 -13.45 -7.61
C ASP A 97 16.92 -11.95 -7.77
N CYS A 98 16.22 -11.10 -7.01
CA CYS A 98 16.27 -9.64 -7.08
C CYS A 98 15.88 -9.07 -8.45
N PHE A 99 15.16 -9.80 -9.28
CA PHE A 99 14.63 -9.24 -10.52
C PHE A 99 13.29 -8.54 -10.29
N HIS A 100 13.10 -7.41 -10.99
CA HIS A 100 11.81 -6.75 -11.06
C HIS A 100 10.82 -7.61 -11.85
N LEU A 101 9.64 -7.81 -11.30
CA LEU A 101 8.47 -8.31 -12.03
C LEU A 101 7.77 -7.17 -12.77
N PHE A 102 7.75 -5.96 -12.19
CA PHE A 102 7.35 -4.74 -12.88
C PHE A 102 7.98 -3.49 -12.23
N SER A 103 7.98 -2.38 -12.97
CA SER A 103 8.28 -1.04 -12.48
C SER A 103 7.40 -0.04 -13.23
N GLU A 104 6.45 0.58 -12.54
CA GLU A 104 5.47 1.48 -13.12
C GLU A 104 5.55 2.89 -12.54
N VAL A 105 5.15 3.88 -13.34
CA VAL A 105 5.12 5.30 -12.98
C VAL A 105 3.71 5.85 -13.11
N TYR A 106 3.21 6.46 -12.04
CA TYR A 106 1.88 7.03 -11.95
C TYR A 106 1.97 8.54 -11.72
N ASP A 107 1.58 9.32 -12.73
CA ASP A 107 1.49 10.78 -12.64
C ASP A 107 0.04 11.21 -12.38
N ARG A 108 -0.17 11.98 -11.31
CA ARG A 108 -1.48 12.48 -10.89
C ARG A 108 -1.45 13.95 -10.51
N GLU A 109 -2.59 14.61 -10.69
CA GLU A 109 -2.85 15.92 -10.12
C GLU A 109 -3.51 15.72 -8.75
N LEU A 110 -2.90 16.29 -7.71
CA LEU A 110 -3.33 16.24 -6.32
C LEU A 110 -4.49 17.21 -6.09
N LYS A 111 -5.65 16.88 -6.65
CA LYS A 111 -6.92 17.57 -6.37
C LYS A 111 -7.55 17.04 -5.09
N ASP A 112 -7.59 15.71 -4.98
CA ASP A 112 -7.95 14.97 -3.78
C ASP A 112 -6.85 13.95 -3.49
N ILE A 113 -6.28 14.03 -2.30
CA ILE A 113 -5.17 13.18 -1.88
C ILE A 113 -5.58 11.72 -1.72
N PHE A 114 -6.83 11.47 -1.28
CA PHE A 114 -7.36 10.14 -1.03
C PHE A 114 -7.73 9.46 -2.35
N GLU A 115 -8.37 10.19 -3.27
CA GLU A 115 -8.68 9.65 -4.62
C GLU A 115 -7.40 9.23 -5.36
N VAL A 116 -6.34 10.04 -5.26
CA VAL A 116 -5.03 9.72 -5.83
C VAL A 116 -4.41 8.48 -5.17
N GLN A 117 -4.50 8.36 -3.85
CA GLN A 117 -4.01 7.18 -3.12
C GLN A 117 -4.75 5.91 -3.54
N ASP A 118 -6.08 5.98 -3.62
CA ASP A 118 -6.94 4.84 -3.96
C ASP A 118 -6.71 4.39 -5.41
N ASP A 119 -6.68 5.31 -6.37
CA ASP A 119 -6.45 5.00 -7.79
C ASP A 119 -5.06 4.36 -8.01
N ILE A 120 -4.01 4.93 -7.40
CA ILE A 120 -2.64 4.40 -7.52
C ILE A 120 -2.56 3.02 -6.86
N SER A 121 -3.12 2.86 -5.66
CA SER A 121 -3.09 1.59 -4.94
C SER A 121 -3.82 0.48 -5.69
N ASN A 122 -5.02 0.78 -6.21
CA ASN A 122 -5.79 -0.19 -7.00
C ASN A 122 -5.04 -0.63 -8.26
N LYS A 123 -4.41 0.30 -8.99
CA LYS A 123 -3.60 -0.02 -10.17
C LYS A 123 -2.41 -0.92 -9.84
N ILE A 124 -1.69 -0.61 -8.75
CA ILE A 124 -0.55 -1.42 -8.31
C ILE A 124 -1.00 -2.82 -7.88
N VAL A 125 -2.13 -2.96 -7.19
CA VAL A 125 -2.65 -4.27 -6.78
C VAL A 125 -3.08 -5.11 -7.98
N GLN A 126 -3.69 -4.49 -9.00
CA GLN A 126 -4.05 -5.21 -10.23
C GLN A 126 -2.80 -5.67 -10.98
N GLU A 127 -1.80 -4.81 -11.17
CA GLU A 127 -0.54 -5.20 -11.80
C GLU A 127 0.18 -6.32 -11.01
N PHE A 128 0.14 -6.25 -9.67
CA PHE A 128 0.66 -7.31 -8.80
C PHE A 128 -0.05 -8.64 -9.06
N ARG A 129 -1.38 -8.66 -9.09
CA ARG A 129 -2.17 -9.87 -9.35
C ARG A 129 -1.84 -10.47 -10.71
N ASP A 130 -1.73 -9.63 -11.73
CA ASP A 130 -1.42 -10.04 -13.09
C ASP A 130 -0.03 -10.66 -13.20
N LYS A 131 0.99 -10.06 -12.56
CA LYS A 131 2.36 -10.62 -12.55
C LYS A 131 2.51 -11.90 -11.74
N VAL A 132 1.80 -12.01 -10.62
CA VAL A 132 1.91 -13.17 -9.72
C VAL A 132 0.92 -14.30 -10.09
N GLY A 133 -0.04 -14.02 -10.97
CA GLY A 133 -1.03 -15.00 -11.42
C GLY A 133 -2.11 -15.30 -10.38
N ILE A 134 -2.44 -14.32 -9.52
CA ILE A 134 -3.51 -14.46 -8.52
C ILE A 134 -4.82 -14.00 -9.18
N PRO A 135 -5.80 -14.90 -9.40
CA PRO A 135 -7.03 -14.55 -10.07
C PRO A 135 -7.84 -13.53 -9.26
N GLU A 136 -8.60 -12.70 -9.97
CA GLU A 136 -9.52 -11.77 -9.34
C GLU A 136 -10.58 -12.56 -8.55
N SER A 137 -10.72 -12.29 -7.26
CA SER A 137 -11.83 -12.85 -6.49
C SER A 137 -13.14 -12.26 -7.01
N LYS A 138 -14.20 -13.08 -7.11
CA LYS A 138 -15.55 -12.62 -7.52
C LYS A 138 -16.17 -11.60 -6.56
N ARG A 139 -15.50 -11.27 -5.46
CA ARG A 139 -15.81 -10.14 -4.58
C ARG A 139 -14.97 -8.96 -5.03
N SER A 140 -15.60 -8.09 -5.81
CA SER A 140 -15.03 -6.84 -6.33
C SER A 140 -14.00 -6.23 -5.37
N LEU A 141 -12.76 -6.09 -5.84
CA LEU A 141 -11.86 -5.09 -5.27
C LEU A 141 -12.52 -3.74 -5.53
N VAL A 142 -12.86 -3.05 -4.45
CA VAL A 142 -13.26 -1.63 -4.45
C VAL A 142 -14.24 -1.28 -5.59
N THR A 143 -15.51 -1.69 -5.44
CA THR A 143 -16.53 -0.75 -5.90
C THR A 143 -16.43 0.45 -4.97
N SER A 144 -16.10 1.63 -5.48
CA SER A 144 -16.38 2.89 -4.80
C SER A 144 -17.83 2.79 -4.33
N SER A 145 -18.06 2.62 -3.04
CA SER A 145 -19.40 2.35 -2.51
C SER A 145 -20.33 3.57 -2.67
N THR A 146 -19.79 4.71 -3.14
CA THR A 146 -20.49 5.96 -3.39
C THR A 146 -19.59 6.94 -4.16
N GLU A 147 -20.17 7.76 -5.04
CA GLU A 147 -19.50 8.95 -5.63
C GLU A 147 -19.57 10.17 -4.70
N ASN A 148 -20.23 10.03 -3.54
CA ASN A 148 -20.38 11.10 -2.56
C ASN A 148 -19.19 11.14 -1.59
N LEU A 149 -18.36 12.16 -1.74
CA LEU A 149 -17.16 12.41 -0.95
C LEU A 149 -17.46 12.51 0.57
N GLU A 150 -18.60 13.08 0.95
CA GLU A 150 -18.99 13.21 2.36
C GLU A 150 -19.29 11.84 2.98
N ALA A 151 -19.94 10.95 2.23
CA ALA A 151 -20.19 9.58 2.68
C ALA A 151 -18.90 8.76 2.78
N TYR A 152 -17.90 9.04 1.92
CA TYR A 152 -16.59 8.42 2.02
C TYR A 152 -15.81 8.90 3.24
N GLU A 153 -15.81 10.20 3.52
CA GLU A 153 -15.19 10.76 4.73
C GLU A 153 -15.80 10.18 6.01
N LEU A 154 -17.13 10.05 6.06
CA LEU A 154 -17.84 9.45 7.19
C LEU A 154 -17.44 7.99 7.38
N TYR A 155 -17.38 7.23 6.28
CA TYR A 155 -16.91 5.85 6.30
C TYR A 155 -15.47 5.70 6.83
N LEU A 156 -14.55 6.56 6.38
CA LEU A 156 -13.16 6.55 6.87
C LEU A 156 -13.06 6.94 8.36
N LYS A 157 -13.85 7.93 8.80
CA LYS A 157 -13.95 8.31 10.22
C LYS A 157 -14.51 7.16 11.06
N GLY A 158 -15.51 6.44 10.57
CA GLY A 158 -16.04 5.22 11.20
C GLY A 158 -14.98 4.13 11.33
N ARG A 159 -14.27 3.82 10.24
CA ARG A 159 -13.19 2.80 10.24
C ARG A 159 -12.02 3.16 11.16
N SER A 160 -11.60 4.42 11.18
CA SER A 160 -10.55 4.92 12.06
C SER A 160 -10.92 4.79 13.54
N ASN A 161 -12.21 4.88 13.88
CA ASN A 161 -12.66 4.66 15.25
C ASN A 161 -12.77 3.16 15.58
N LEU A 162 -13.23 2.32 14.66
CA LEU A 162 -13.26 0.87 14.87
C LEU A 162 -11.87 0.26 15.10
N SER A 163 -10.83 0.77 14.43
CA SER A 163 -9.45 0.28 14.59
C SER A 163 -8.85 0.58 15.97
N LYS A 164 -9.44 1.49 16.75
CA LYS A 164 -9.01 1.81 18.13
C LYS A 164 -9.47 0.77 19.16
N GLY A 165 -10.37 -0.15 18.79
CA GLY A 165 -10.64 -1.37 19.56
C GLY A 165 -11.25 -1.17 20.95
N SER A 166 -11.98 -0.08 21.21
CA SER A 166 -12.69 0.16 22.47
C SER A 166 -14.20 0.27 22.26
N LEU A 167 -14.99 -0.06 23.27
CA LEU A 167 -16.46 0.02 23.20
C LEU A 167 -16.94 1.46 22.88
N ASP A 168 -16.23 2.46 23.41
CA ASP A 168 -16.51 3.87 23.15
C ASP A 168 -16.13 4.28 21.72
N ALA A 169 -15.04 3.72 21.18
CA ALA A 169 -14.65 3.96 19.79
C ALA A 169 -15.62 3.27 18.81
N THR A 170 -16.16 2.09 19.16
CA THR A 170 -17.22 1.44 18.38
C THR A 170 -18.51 2.26 18.38
N LYS A 171 -18.89 2.87 19.51
CA LYS A 171 -20.05 3.78 19.57
C LYS A 171 -19.82 5.05 18.73
N ALA A 172 -18.62 5.62 18.80
CA ALA A 172 -18.25 6.77 17.99
C ALA A 172 -18.25 6.43 16.48
N ALA A 173 -17.90 5.19 16.11
CA ALA A 173 -17.92 4.74 14.73
C ALA A 173 -19.34 4.63 14.13
N ILE A 174 -20.37 4.38 14.95
CA ILE A 174 -21.77 4.27 14.50
C ILE A 174 -22.41 5.65 14.25
N GLN A 175 -21.78 6.73 14.71
CA GLN A 175 -22.27 8.10 14.50
C GLN A 175 -21.89 8.71 13.14
N TYR A 176 -21.08 7.99 12.36
CA TYR A 176 -20.68 8.32 11.00
C TYR A 176 -21.23 7.26 10.04
#